data_AF-A0A1F4CDZ5-F1
#
_entry.id   AF-A0A1F4CDZ5-F1
#
_cell.length_a   1.000
_cell.length_b   1.000
_cell.length_c   1.000
_cell.angle_alpha   90.00
_cell.angle_beta   90.00
_cell.angle_gamma   90.00
#
_symmetry.space_group_name_H-M   'P 1'
#
loop_
_entity.id
_entity.type
_entity.pdbx_description
1 polymer ?
#
loop_
_entity_poly.entity_id
_entity_poly.type
_entity_poly.pdbx_seq_one_letter_code
_entity_poly.pdbx_strand_id
1 'polypeptide(L)'
;MAPPVSRLAGMAGAELRGFYISSGTRLHGARCGIRACSENVMRRILLMMLCLFAPGALLAQVKGETGGVYVAGEGFSFEQAAADALRERASSPADPLAVLVLGGEVRRVTLKGTTPELRSLADKLQAAGATLYVCERDIRAARLNPAEFLPGVRIERGWTRAEAQANVGSRKEADSRAPEAMLRRIRRLCAES
;
A
#
# COMPACT_ATOMS: atom_id res chain seq x y z
N MET A 1 -1.56 -35.54 40.08
CA MET A 1 -2.85 -35.22 40.73
C MET A 1 -3.56 -34.11 39.94
N ALA A 2 -4.58 -34.47 39.16
CA ALA A 2 -5.80 -33.65 39.00
C ALA A 2 -6.77 -34.04 40.15
N PRO A 3 -7.94 -33.40 40.43
CA PRO A 3 -8.80 -32.44 39.67
C PRO A 3 -9.29 -31.27 40.62
N PRO A 4 -10.45 -30.55 40.50
CA PRO A 4 -11.57 -30.67 39.57
C PRO A 4 -12.19 -29.40 38.95
N VAL A 5 -13.03 -29.75 37.98
CA VAL A 5 -14.04 -29.06 37.18
C VAL A 5 -15.13 -28.41 38.05
N SER A 6 -15.73 -27.30 37.60
CA SER A 6 -17.18 -27.04 37.76
C SER A 6 -17.72 -26.03 36.72
N ARG A 7 -18.77 -26.48 36.03
CA ARG A 7 -19.71 -25.74 35.15
C ARG A 7 -20.69 -24.90 35.98
N LEU A 8 -21.29 -23.87 35.34
CA LEU A 8 -22.70 -23.40 35.38
C LEU A 8 -22.72 -22.03 34.65
N ALA A 9 -23.30 -21.83 33.46
CA ALA A 9 -24.71 -21.81 33.03
C ALA A 9 -25.52 -20.57 33.52
N GLY A 10 -26.10 -19.82 32.56
CA GLY A 10 -27.10 -18.74 32.71
C GLY A 10 -26.80 -17.58 31.74
N MET A 11 -27.33 -17.48 30.50
CA MET A 11 -28.71 -17.24 29.97
C MET A 11 -29.25 -15.79 30.05
N ALA A 12 -29.85 -15.38 28.91
CA ALA A 12 -30.66 -14.20 28.58
C ALA A 12 -29.88 -12.90 28.24
N GLY A 13 -30.17 -12.12 27.18
CA GLY A 13 -31.16 -12.19 26.09
C GLY A 13 -31.16 -10.84 25.32
N ALA A 14 -31.43 -10.85 24.02
CA ALA A 14 -31.89 -9.70 23.20
C ALA A 14 -32.18 -10.18 21.76
N GLU A 15 -33.42 -10.55 21.48
CA GLU A 15 -34.38 -9.84 20.59
C GLU A 15 -33.90 -9.61 19.14
N LEU A 16 -34.27 -10.56 18.27
CA LEU A 16 -34.37 -10.37 16.82
C LEU A 16 -35.85 -10.20 16.47
N ARG A 17 -36.24 -8.97 16.08
CA ARG A 17 -37.55 -8.71 15.49
C ARG A 17 -37.53 -9.08 14.01
N GLY A 18 -38.39 -10.03 13.66
CA GLY A 18 -38.62 -10.48 12.29
C GLY A 18 -39.38 -9.45 11.45
N PHE A 19 -39.28 -9.63 10.13
CA PHE A 19 -40.25 -9.10 9.18
C PHE A 19 -40.58 -10.19 8.16
N TYR A 20 -41.88 -10.49 8.08
CA TYR A 20 -42.53 -11.55 7.34
C TYR A 20 -43.52 -10.88 6.39
N ILE A 21 -43.34 -10.98 5.07
CA ILE A 21 -44.38 -10.63 4.07
C ILE A 21 -44.14 -11.58 2.88
N SER A 22 -44.82 -12.72 2.79
CA SER A 22 -46.22 -12.94 2.34
C SER A 22 -46.44 -12.61 0.87
N SER A 23 -46.56 -13.67 0.09
CA SER A 23 -46.88 -13.72 -1.34
C SER A 23 -48.33 -13.32 -1.61
N GLY A 24 -48.58 -12.51 -2.64
CA GLY A 24 -49.93 -12.19 -3.10
C GLY A 24 -49.94 -11.82 -4.59
N THR A 25 -50.39 -12.76 -5.41
CA THR A 25 -50.68 -12.58 -6.83
C THR A 25 -51.99 -11.80 -7.03
N ARG A 26 -52.04 -10.91 -8.02
CA ARG A 26 -53.25 -10.71 -8.85
C ARG A 26 -52.95 -9.94 -10.14
N LEU A 27 -53.25 -10.59 -11.26
CA LEU A 27 -53.45 -10.00 -12.59
C LEU A 27 -54.59 -8.97 -12.54
N HIS A 28 -54.47 -7.87 -13.29
CA HIS A 28 -55.53 -7.31 -14.16
C HIS A 28 -54.91 -6.21 -15.03
N GLY A 29 -55.10 -6.32 -16.34
CA GLY A 29 -54.65 -5.33 -17.31
C GLY A 29 -55.46 -4.03 -17.22
N ALA A 30 -54.78 -2.92 -17.49
CA ALA A 30 -55.42 -1.69 -17.94
C ALA A 30 -54.55 -1.05 -19.01
N ARG A 31 -55.17 -0.83 -20.17
CA ARG A 31 -54.62 -0.13 -21.32
C ARG A 31 -54.31 1.32 -20.93
N CYS A 32 -53.11 1.79 -21.24
CA CYS A 32 -52.78 3.21 -21.42
C CYS A 32 -51.64 3.24 -22.42
N GLY A 33 -51.87 3.55 -23.70
CA GLY A 33 -52.31 4.87 -24.14
C GLY A 33 -51.10 5.55 -24.74
N ILE A 34 -50.83 5.26 -26.01
CA ILE A 34 -49.77 5.88 -26.82
C ILE A 34 -50.15 7.34 -27.00
N ARG A 35 -49.64 8.23 -26.13
CA ARG A 35 -49.39 9.67 -26.35
C ARG A 35 -49.06 10.30 -25.00
N ALA A 36 -48.01 11.12 -24.98
CA ALA A 36 -47.61 12.02 -23.89
C ALA A 36 -46.89 11.38 -22.67
N CYS A 37 -45.63 10.96 -22.87
CA CYS A 37 -44.60 10.96 -21.82
C CYS A 37 -43.23 11.26 -22.45
N SER A 38 -43.17 12.25 -23.34
CA SER A 38 -42.05 12.49 -24.26
C SER A 38 -40.98 13.47 -23.75
N GLU A 39 -41.17 14.14 -22.60
CA GLU A 39 -40.24 15.22 -22.19
C GLU A 39 -39.44 14.89 -20.92
N ASN A 40 -39.98 14.08 -20.00
CA ASN A 40 -39.31 13.80 -18.72
C ASN A 40 -38.37 12.58 -18.74
N VAL A 41 -38.49 11.70 -19.74
CA VAL A 41 -37.62 10.52 -19.89
C VAL A 41 -36.25 10.91 -20.44
N MET A 42 -36.20 11.86 -21.38
CA MET A 42 -34.93 12.27 -21.99
C MET A 42 -34.02 13.03 -21.00
N ARG A 43 -34.60 13.83 -20.09
CA ARG A 43 -33.85 14.54 -19.03
C ARG A 43 -33.24 13.59 -18.00
N ARG A 44 -33.88 12.43 -17.74
CA ARG A 44 -33.35 11.41 -16.84
C ARG A 44 -32.23 10.58 -17.46
N ILE A 45 -32.29 10.32 -18.77
CA ILE A 45 -31.23 9.63 -19.51
C ILE A 45 -29.98 10.53 -19.67
N LEU A 46 -30.18 11.83 -19.88
CA LEU A 46 -29.07 12.81 -19.95
C LEU A 46 -28.30 12.92 -18.62
N LEU A 47 -28.99 12.79 -17.48
CA LEU A 47 -28.36 12.78 -16.15
C LEU A 47 -27.59 11.48 -15.84
N MET A 48 -27.99 10.33 -16.41
CA MET A 48 -27.24 9.07 -16.25
C MET A 48 -26.01 8.96 -17.16
N MET A 49 -26.00 9.62 -18.32
CA MET A 49 -24.84 9.65 -19.23
C MET A 49 -23.69 10.56 -18.76
N LEU A 50 -23.96 11.53 -17.86
CA LEU A 50 -22.93 12.46 -17.37
C LEU A 50 -21.98 11.86 -16.32
N CYS A 51 -22.17 10.60 -15.92
CA CYS A 51 -21.26 9.89 -15.01
C CYS A 51 -20.20 9.05 -15.72
N LEU A 52 -20.20 8.99 -17.07
CA LEU A 52 -19.27 8.14 -17.84
C LEU A 52 -18.03 8.85 -18.39
N PHE A 53 -17.84 10.14 -18.09
CA PHE A 53 -16.71 10.93 -18.60
C PHE A 53 -15.97 11.68 -17.48
N ALA A 54 -15.43 10.94 -16.51
CA ALA A 54 -14.34 11.41 -15.66
C ALA A 54 -13.07 10.59 -15.94
N PRO A 55 -12.32 10.90 -17.01
CA PRO A 55 -11.01 10.32 -17.21
C PRO A 55 -10.00 10.99 -16.27
N GLY A 56 -9.51 10.22 -15.30
CA GLY A 56 -8.14 10.37 -14.78
C GLY A 56 -7.91 11.37 -13.64
N ALA A 57 -7.03 10.94 -12.74
CA ALA A 57 -6.30 11.72 -11.74
C ALA A 57 -7.02 11.99 -10.41
N LEU A 58 -7.07 10.97 -9.56
CA LEU A 58 -6.34 10.99 -8.29
C LEU A 58 -6.45 9.59 -7.66
N LEU A 59 -5.51 8.70 -7.99
CA LEU A 59 -5.08 7.77 -6.96
C LEU A 59 -4.41 8.67 -5.92
N ALA A 60 -5.15 9.00 -4.87
CA ALA A 60 -4.58 9.57 -3.67
C ALA A 60 -3.46 8.63 -3.27
N GLN A 61 -2.22 9.07 -3.56
CA GLN A 61 -1.01 8.46 -3.05
C GLN A 61 -1.27 8.21 -1.58
N VAL A 62 -1.21 6.93 -1.18
CA VAL A 62 -1.26 6.53 0.21
C VAL A 62 -0.12 7.27 0.87
N LYS A 63 -0.43 8.44 1.44
CA LYS A 63 0.48 9.25 2.24
C LYS A 63 0.62 8.49 3.54
N GLY A 64 1.42 7.43 3.47
CA GLY A 64 1.79 6.62 4.61
C GLY A 64 2.38 7.56 5.64
N GLU A 65 1.73 7.58 6.79
CA GLU A 65 2.11 8.30 7.98
C GLU A 65 3.64 8.32 8.15
N THR A 66 4.16 9.54 8.33
CA THR A 66 5.48 9.91 8.84
C THR A 66 6.54 8.80 8.80
N GLY A 67 7.38 8.82 7.77
CA GLY A 67 8.57 8.00 7.76
C GLY A 67 9.06 7.87 6.34
N GLY A 68 10.01 8.73 5.96
CA GLY A 68 10.56 8.96 4.62
C GLY A 68 11.14 7.74 3.92
N VAL A 69 10.37 6.66 3.77
CA VAL A 69 10.66 5.47 2.96
C VAL A 69 9.89 5.58 1.66
N TYR A 70 10.63 5.61 0.55
CA TYR A 70 10.10 5.64 -0.81
C TYR A 70 10.40 4.29 -1.47
N VAL A 71 9.42 3.70 -2.16
CA VAL A 71 9.56 2.34 -2.70
C VAL A 71 9.62 2.41 -4.23
N ALA A 72 10.65 1.82 -4.82
CA ALA A 72 10.81 1.59 -6.25
C ALA A 72 10.62 0.10 -6.53
N GLY A 73 9.58 -0.25 -7.28
CA GLY A 73 9.14 -1.63 -7.54
C GLY A 73 7.64 -1.71 -7.85
N GLU A 74 7.16 -2.86 -8.31
CA GLU A 74 5.73 -3.17 -8.50
C GLU A 74 4.91 -2.09 -9.24
N GLY A 75 5.51 -1.47 -10.26
CA GLY A 75 4.87 -0.43 -11.08
C GLY A 75 5.33 1.00 -10.78
N PHE A 76 6.20 1.19 -9.79
CA PHE A 76 6.90 2.46 -9.53
C PHE A 76 8.36 2.35 -9.90
N SER A 77 8.87 3.32 -10.67
CA SER A 77 10.27 3.34 -11.09
C SER A 77 11.18 3.94 -10.02
N PHE A 78 12.47 3.60 -10.08
CA PHE A 78 13.48 4.22 -9.22
C PHE A 78 13.49 5.76 -9.32
N GLU A 79 13.32 6.31 -10.52
CA GLU A 79 13.31 7.75 -10.75
C GLU A 79 12.13 8.45 -10.08
N GLN A 80 10.95 7.83 -10.09
CA GLN A 80 9.76 8.37 -9.44
C GLN A 80 9.96 8.40 -7.91
N ALA A 81 10.39 7.28 -7.34
CA ALA A 81 10.68 7.20 -5.91
C ALA A 81 11.76 8.21 -5.48
N ALA A 82 12.81 8.37 -6.28
CA ALA A 82 13.87 9.33 -6.05
C ALA A 82 13.39 10.79 -6.14
N ALA A 83 12.58 11.12 -7.15
CA ALA A 83 12.03 12.46 -7.31
C ALA A 83 11.12 12.84 -6.13
N ASP A 84 10.30 11.91 -5.67
CA ASP A 84 9.42 12.10 -4.52
C ASP A 84 10.23 12.27 -3.22
N ALA A 85 11.27 11.46 -3.03
CA ALA A 85 12.19 11.56 -1.90
C ALA A 85 12.91 12.91 -1.84
N LEU A 86 13.43 13.39 -2.97
CA LEU A 86 14.12 14.69 -3.05
C LEU A 86 13.15 15.86 -2.83
N ARG A 87 11.91 15.75 -3.32
CA ARG A 87 10.88 16.77 -3.11
C ARG A 87 10.50 16.90 -1.64
N GLU A 88 10.35 15.78 -0.92
CA GLU A 88 10.08 15.80 0.51
C GLU A 88 11.27 16.36 1.31
N ARG A 89 12.50 15.98 0.94
CA ARG A 89 13.72 16.49 1.58
C ARG A 89 13.79 18.02 1.55
N ALA A 90 13.34 18.65 0.47
CA ALA A 90 13.30 20.11 0.37
C ALA A 90 12.35 20.74 1.40
N SER A 91 11.30 20.03 1.81
CA SER A 91 10.33 20.49 2.82
C SER A 91 10.74 20.10 4.25
N SER A 92 11.41 18.95 4.41
CA SER A 92 11.85 18.38 5.69
C SER A 92 13.32 17.93 5.65
N PRO A 93 14.28 18.86 5.79
CA PRO A 93 15.71 18.54 5.66
C PRO A 93 16.27 17.68 6.80
N ALA A 94 15.63 17.71 7.98
CA ALA A 94 16.11 17.01 9.18
C ALA A 94 15.64 15.54 9.29
N ASP A 95 14.60 15.16 8.55
CA ASP A 95 13.98 13.84 8.71
C ASP A 95 14.81 12.72 8.05
N PRO A 96 14.83 11.50 8.59
CA PRO A 96 15.53 10.40 7.95
C PRO A 96 14.85 10.04 6.62
N LEU A 97 15.68 9.81 5.58
CA LEU A 97 15.24 9.51 4.22
C LEU A 97 15.80 8.16 3.76
N ALA A 98 14.95 7.32 3.19
CA ALA A 98 15.28 6.00 2.70
C ALA A 98 14.56 5.73 1.38
N VAL A 99 15.26 5.09 0.44
CA VAL A 99 14.66 4.60 -0.79
C VAL A 99 14.87 3.09 -0.84
N LEU A 100 13.78 2.33 -0.84
CA LEU A 100 13.78 0.87 -0.94
C LEU A 100 13.55 0.46 -2.38
N VAL A 101 14.45 -0.35 -2.93
CA VAL A 101 14.37 -0.86 -4.31
C VAL A 101 14.03 -2.34 -4.28
N LEU A 102 12.97 -2.71 -4.99
CA LEU A 102 12.35 -4.03 -4.97
C LEU A 102 12.22 -4.62 -6.38
N GLY A 103 12.13 -5.94 -6.44
CA GLY A 103 11.79 -6.71 -7.64
C GLY A 103 12.69 -6.41 -8.85
N GLY A 104 12.07 -6.10 -9.99
CA GLY A 104 12.78 -5.83 -11.25
C GLY A 104 13.71 -4.62 -11.22
N GLU A 105 13.44 -3.62 -10.37
CA GLU A 105 14.24 -2.41 -10.27
C GLU A 105 15.60 -2.66 -9.60
N VAL A 106 15.76 -3.76 -8.86
CA VAL A 106 17.01 -4.09 -8.15
C VAL A 106 18.21 -4.21 -9.11
N ARG A 107 17.99 -4.70 -10.33
CA ARG A 107 19.07 -4.77 -11.34
C ARG A 107 19.58 -3.39 -11.76
N ARG A 108 18.72 -2.37 -11.74
CA ARG A 108 19.03 -1.01 -12.22
C ARG A 108 19.94 -0.25 -11.26
N VAL A 109 20.01 -0.67 -10.00
CA VAL A 109 20.91 -0.09 -8.98
C VAL A 109 22.22 -0.87 -8.82
N THR A 110 22.54 -1.73 -9.79
CA THR A 110 23.85 -2.40 -9.89
C THR A 110 24.82 -1.58 -10.75
N LEU A 111 26.12 -1.71 -10.52
CA LEU A 111 27.19 -1.09 -11.29
C LEU A 111 27.07 -1.36 -12.81
N LYS A 112 26.55 -2.53 -13.19
CA LYS A 112 26.37 -2.93 -14.60
C LYS A 112 25.02 -2.52 -15.17
N GLY A 113 23.96 -2.51 -14.36
CA GLY A 113 22.59 -2.22 -14.81
C GLY A 113 22.18 -0.75 -14.68
N THR A 114 22.97 0.05 -13.98
CA THR A 114 22.71 1.48 -13.81
C THR A 114 23.10 2.28 -15.05
N THR A 115 22.29 3.26 -15.41
CA THR A 115 22.64 4.25 -16.44
C THR A 115 23.36 5.45 -15.79
N PRO A 116 24.09 6.28 -16.55
CA PRO A 116 24.74 7.47 -16.02
C PRO A 116 23.76 8.42 -15.31
N GLU A 117 22.55 8.55 -15.83
CA GLU A 117 21.49 9.40 -15.27
C GLU A 117 21.01 8.84 -13.93
N LEU A 118 20.80 7.52 -13.85
CA LEU A 118 20.35 6.84 -12.63
C LEU A 118 21.43 6.87 -11.55
N ARG A 119 22.70 6.73 -11.94
CA ARG A 119 23.84 6.92 -11.05
C ARG A 119 23.89 8.34 -10.49
N SER A 120 23.78 9.36 -11.34
CA SER A 120 23.72 10.75 -10.88
C SER A 120 22.55 11.00 -9.91
N LEU A 121 21.40 10.35 -10.16
CA LEU A 121 20.25 10.45 -9.29
C LEU A 121 20.47 9.76 -7.94
N ALA A 122 21.10 8.59 -7.93
CA ALA A 122 21.52 7.90 -6.71
C ALA A 122 22.53 8.72 -5.90
N ASP A 123 23.52 9.32 -6.56
CA ASP A 123 24.51 10.20 -5.92
C ASP A 123 23.83 11.44 -5.30
N LYS A 124 22.86 12.05 -6.00
CA LYS A 124 22.06 13.17 -5.46
C LYS A 124 21.24 12.77 -4.24
N LEU A 125 20.61 11.59 -4.26
CA LEU A 125 19.88 11.06 -3.11
C LEU A 125 20.81 10.87 -1.91
N GLN A 126 21.97 10.27 -2.11
CA GLN A 126 22.95 10.05 -1.05
C GLN A 126 23.53 11.35 -0.51
N ALA A 127 23.83 12.32 -1.37
CA ALA A 127 24.25 13.66 -0.98
C ALA A 127 23.16 14.40 -0.17
N ALA A 128 21.88 14.13 -0.49
CA ALA A 128 20.74 14.58 0.30
C ALA A 128 20.56 13.78 1.62
N GLY A 129 21.43 12.83 1.94
CA GLY A 129 21.35 12.02 3.17
C GLY A 129 20.35 10.87 3.09
N ALA A 130 19.89 10.50 1.89
CA ALA A 130 19.07 9.30 1.72
C ALA A 130 19.93 8.04 1.81
N THR A 131 19.39 6.99 2.42
CA THR A 131 19.99 5.66 2.35
C THR A 131 19.22 4.79 1.36
N LEU A 132 19.95 4.17 0.42
CA LEU A 132 19.36 3.22 -0.53
C LEU A 132 19.35 1.83 0.10
N TYR A 133 18.21 1.14 0.02
CA TYR A 133 18.02 -0.20 0.56
C TYR A 133 17.58 -1.17 -0.54
N VAL A 134 18.05 -2.40 -0.45
CA VAL A 134 17.63 -3.53 -1.30
C VAL A 134 17.36 -4.73 -0.42
N CYS A 135 16.31 -5.49 -0.71
CA CYS A 135 15.99 -6.70 0.04
C CYS A 135 16.88 -7.88 -0.37
N GLU A 136 17.43 -8.59 0.60
CA GLU A 136 18.30 -9.75 0.36
C GLU A 136 17.58 -10.86 -0.45
N ARG A 137 16.26 -11.02 -0.22
CA ARG A 137 15.43 -11.96 -0.98
C ARG A 137 15.44 -11.64 -2.47
N ASP A 138 15.29 -10.37 -2.84
CA ASP A 138 15.26 -9.93 -4.24
C ASP A 138 16.63 -10.09 -4.89
N ILE A 139 17.72 -9.84 -4.14
CA ILE A 139 19.09 -10.10 -4.61
C ILE A 139 19.26 -11.59 -4.95
N ARG A 140 18.82 -12.48 -4.07
CA ARG A 140 18.87 -13.93 -4.30
C ARG A 140 17.99 -14.35 -5.46
N ALA A 141 16.75 -13.84 -5.54
CA ALA A 141 15.81 -14.15 -6.63
C ALA A 141 16.36 -13.70 -7.99
N ALA A 142 17.00 -12.53 -8.04
CA ALA A 142 17.64 -11.99 -9.24
C ALA A 142 19.03 -12.59 -9.52
N ARG A 143 19.57 -13.44 -8.63
CA ARG A 143 20.92 -14.02 -8.71
C ARG A 143 22.01 -12.94 -8.87
N LEU A 144 21.87 -11.84 -8.13
CA LEU A 144 22.82 -10.73 -8.15
C LEU A 144 23.87 -10.91 -7.05
N ASN A 145 25.07 -10.38 -7.27
CA ASN A 145 26.11 -10.34 -6.25
C ASN A 145 26.00 -9.01 -5.46
N PRO A 146 25.93 -9.04 -4.12
CA PRO A 146 26.02 -7.86 -3.25
C PRO A 146 27.14 -6.87 -3.58
N ALA A 147 28.29 -7.36 -4.06
CA ALA A 147 29.42 -6.51 -4.42
C ALA A 147 29.21 -5.71 -5.72
N GLU A 148 28.19 -6.04 -6.51
CA GLU A 148 27.88 -5.36 -7.77
C GLU A 148 26.91 -4.18 -7.60
N PHE A 149 26.49 -3.83 -6.39
CA PHE A 149 25.61 -2.69 -6.16
C PHE A 149 26.35 -1.35 -6.18
N LEU A 150 25.61 -0.27 -6.46
CA LEU A 150 26.14 1.08 -6.31
C LEU A 150 26.68 1.30 -4.89
N PRO A 151 27.77 2.08 -4.71
CA PRO A 151 28.25 2.46 -3.39
C PRO A 151 27.13 3.05 -2.53
N GLY A 152 27.12 2.77 -1.23
CA GLY A 152 26.10 3.30 -0.29
C GLY A 152 24.76 2.56 -0.29
N VAL A 153 24.56 1.56 -1.16
CA VAL A 153 23.40 0.66 -1.08
C VAL A 153 23.56 -0.28 0.11
N ARG A 154 22.52 -0.39 0.93
CA ARG A 154 22.44 -1.30 2.07
C ARG A 154 21.51 -2.47 1.78
N ILE A 155 21.89 -3.65 2.25
CA ILE A 155 21.11 -4.88 2.06
C ILE A 155 20.35 -5.18 3.35
N GLU A 156 19.04 -5.37 3.24
CA GLU A 156 18.17 -5.72 4.36
C GLU A 156 17.55 -7.10 4.17
N ARG A 157 17.65 -7.94 5.20
CA ARG A 157 17.16 -9.33 5.14
C ARG A 157 15.63 -9.48 5.22
N GLY A 158 14.95 -8.45 5.70
CA GLY A 158 13.54 -8.52 6.10
C GLY A 158 13.31 -9.34 7.38
N TRP A 159 12.06 -9.38 7.84
CA TRP A 159 11.68 -10.19 9.00
C TRP A 159 11.56 -11.68 8.67
N THR A 160 11.97 -12.51 9.62
CA THR A 160 11.58 -13.93 9.65
C THR A 160 10.10 -14.07 10.01
N ARG A 161 9.51 -15.25 9.78
CA ARG A 161 8.10 -15.53 10.14
C ARG A 161 7.83 -15.30 11.63
N ALA A 162 8.75 -15.73 12.49
CA ALA A 162 8.64 -15.54 13.94
C ALA A 162 8.69 -14.04 14.33
N GLU A 163 9.60 -13.28 13.72
CA GLU A 163 9.69 -11.84 13.95
C GLU A 163 8.46 -11.09 13.43
N ALA A 164 7.95 -11.45 12.24
CA ALA A 164 6.75 -10.84 11.70
C ALA A 164 5.57 -11.04 12.67
N GLN A 165 5.37 -12.27 13.17
CA GLN A 165 4.32 -12.60 14.15
C GLN A 165 4.48 -11.82 15.47
N ALA A 166 5.71 -11.64 15.96
CA ALA A 166 5.98 -10.87 17.17
C ALA A 166 5.72 -9.36 17.00
N ASN A 167 5.70 -8.85 15.76
CA ASN A 167 5.51 -7.43 15.47
C ASN A 167 4.10 -7.09 14.94
N VAL A 168 3.26 -8.08 14.58
CA VAL A 168 1.86 -7.84 14.17
C VAL A 168 1.08 -7.23 15.34
N GLY A 169 0.54 -6.03 15.15
CA GLY A 169 -0.33 -5.36 16.13
C GLY A 169 0.40 -4.66 17.28
N SER A 170 1.73 -4.55 17.23
CA SER A 170 2.47 -3.85 18.28
C SER A 170 2.26 -2.33 18.16
N ARG A 171 1.45 -1.77 19.06
CA ARG A 171 1.23 -0.31 19.24
C ARG A 171 2.51 0.49 19.55
N LYS A 172 3.65 -0.20 19.69
CA LYS A 172 5.00 0.35 19.91
C LYS A 172 5.54 1.15 18.71
N GLU A 173 4.85 1.12 17.57
CA GLU A 173 5.18 1.95 16.40
C GLU A 173 5.24 3.45 16.76
N ALA A 174 4.32 3.93 17.61
CA ALA A 174 4.21 5.33 18.00
C ALA A 174 5.29 5.79 19.00
N ASP A 175 5.93 4.87 19.71
CA ASP A 175 6.84 5.17 20.83
C ASP A 175 8.33 4.96 20.46
N SER A 176 8.61 4.68 19.19
CA SER A 176 9.97 4.42 18.71
C SER A 176 10.55 5.64 18.01
N ARG A 177 11.86 5.83 18.16
CA ARG A 177 12.58 6.90 17.47
C ARG A 177 12.41 6.74 15.95
N ALA A 178 12.27 7.86 15.24
CA ALA A 178 12.00 7.87 13.79
C ALA A 178 12.93 6.95 12.94
N PRO A 179 14.25 6.87 13.20
CA PRO A 179 15.13 5.97 12.44
C PRO A 179 14.82 4.48 12.65
N GLU A 180 14.38 4.08 13.84
CA GLU A 180 14.04 2.68 14.16
C GLU A 180 12.69 2.28 13.54
N ALA A 181 11.70 3.18 13.61
CA ALA A 181 10.41 2.98 12.95
C ALA A 181 10.58 2.80 11.43
N MET A 182 11.45 3.63 10.82
CA MET A 182 11.80 3.53 9.41
C MET A 182 12.42 2.17 9.04
N LEU A 183 13.42 1.71 9.79
CA LEU A 183 14.05 0.41 9.55
C LEU A 183 13.09 -0.77 9.76
N ARG A 184 12.19 -0.70 10.75
CA ARG A 184 11.15 -1.72 10.92
C ARG A 184 10.21 -1.77 9.72
N ARG A 185 9.79 -0.61 9.20
CA ARG A 185 8.98 -0.53 7.97
C ARG A 185 9.71 -1.17 6.78
N ILE A 186 11.00 -0.85 6.58
CA ILE A 186 11.81 -1.47 5.52
C ILE A 186 11.89 -2.99 5.67
N ARG A 187 12.14 -3.50 6.89
CA ARG A 187 12.22 -4.94 7.14
C ARG A 187 10.89 -5.67 6.94
N ARG A 188 9.77 -5.00 7.23
CA ARG A 188 8.44 -5.51 6.91
C ARG A 188 8.25 -5.63 5.40
N LEU A 189 8.54 -4.57 4.65
CA LEU A 189 8.43 -4.58 3.18
C LEU A 189 9.31 -5.67 2.55
N CYS A 190 10.55 -5.85 3.03
CA CYS A 190 11.41 -6.94 2.58
C CYS A 190 10.96 -8.35 2.97
N ALA A 191 10.05 -8.49 3.94
CA ALA A 191 9.46 -9.78 4.25
C ALA A 191 8.34 -10.16 3.28
N GLU A 192 7.69 -9.15 2.70
CA GLU A 192 6.55 -9.23 1.77
C GLU A 192 6.99 -9.28 0.30
N SER A 193 8.23 -8.88 -0.04
CA SER A 193 8.80 -8.87 -1.40
C SER A 193 9.13 -10.25 -1.99
#